data_AF-A0A6J8C1I7-F1
#
_entry.id   AF-A0A6J8C1I7-F1
#
_cell.length_a   1.000
_cell.length_b   1.000
_cell.length_c   1.000
_cell.angle_alpha   90.00
_cell.angle_beta   90.00
_cell.angle_gamma   90.00
#
_symmetry.space_group_name_H-M   'P 1'
#
loop_
_entity.id
_entity.type
_entity.pdbx_description
1 polymer ?
#
loop_
_entity_poly.entity_id
_entity_poly.type
_entity_poly.pdbx_seq_one_letter_code
_entity_poly.pdbx_strand_id
1 'polypeptide(L)'
;MPAGFMTYSKSYFSDLLAWALFTNRVELAGVFWSKCKNQLLTAVMASSLLKNMAENASSTKDRQLHEELMNHSRLFEERVIHMQTALYEESEYEAMLLMEVMEKSWGIQVSPMICAYEHNMIDVIGHPCIQRHLNRIWYNEQTCLSIDTSAAAAKWMDWLGNACCCCVNGHDPFFRAWFSPLMTFFIHYMFVMGVIVGFSAFLMTNLRIISNIYDIGIYEWLLYLWLIADILEEFVFPILIRRNYFRSRKHTCMFKFKRFVFNVWNLLTYLSYAVILMAVCMRIVNSSDFHRMTLRLYSLGLFLMYMRFLQCMIVQSYFGPKIIMIGEMLLELIKFAWILIVFMMCTGVLYHANMYPSHYDMWSTKGVQYWRIWKIISLPYWQIYGELFLEEIQGASCSPPPGQNNANGTCTFVRTEWENNPEIERCVEYDWAVLIIAAIYMLITNLLLVNLIIALFTSRFEEVQKDSDRLWKFWRYSIIMKYRNRDPVPLNLLFLPWKLIRTNCMCNGQVKGGNVIQEAQNLHAVKCLYIQSTKTT
;
A
#
# COMPACT_ATOMS: atom_id res chain seq x y z
N MET A 1 -17.08 48.57 31.31
CA MET A 1 -17.51 47.27 31.86
C MET A 1 -18.48 46.63 30.87
N PRO A 2 -18.36 45.33 30.57
CA PRO A 2 -17.54 44.86 29.47
C PRO A 2 -18.28 44.76 28.14
N ALA A 3 -17.52 45.06 27.08
CA ALA A 3 -17.77 44.62 25.72
C ALA A 3 -17.74 43.09 25.67
N GLY A 4 -18.92 42.46 25.56
CA GLY A 4 -19.08 41.01 25.50
C GLY A 4 -19.95 40.53 24.33
N PHE A 5 -20.35 41.43 23.42
CA PHE A 5 -21.16 41.10 22.25
C PHE A 5 -20.33 41.31 20.98
N MET A 6 -19.58 40.28 20.55
CA MET A 6 -19.29 39.95 19.14
C MET A 6 -18.09 39.01 19.05
N THR A 7 -18.33 37.69 19.15
CA THR A 7 -17.65 36.63 18.37
C THR A 7 -18.35 35.27 18.58
N TYR A 8 -19.69 35.24 18.44
CA TYR A 8 -20.45 34.01 18.26
C TYR A 8 -21.48 34.24 17.15
N SER A 9 -21.04 34.54 15.93
CA SER A 9 -21.94 34.38 14.77
C SER A 9 -22.07 32.88 14.52
N LYS A 10 -23.01 32.22 15.22
CA LYS A 10 -23.46 30.88 14.84
C LYS A 10 -23.86 30.95 13.37
N SER A 11 -23.27 30.09 12.56
CA SER A 11 -23.56 30.01 11.14
C SER A 11 -24.90 29.30 10.96
N TYR A 12 -26.02 30.00 11.15
CA TYR A 12 -27.38 29.45 11.03
C TYR A 12 -27.61 28.66 9.74
N PHE A 13 -27.03 29.11 8.62
CA PHE A 13 -27.09 28.41 7.33
C PHE A 13 -26.32 27.07 7.31
N SER A 14 -25.26 26.94 8.10
CA SER A 14 -24.50 25.68 8.21
C SER A 14 -25.32 24.63 8.96
N ASP A 15 -26.09 25.04 9.98
CA ASP A 15 -26.95 24.14 10.74
C ASP A 15 -28.18 23.71 9.92
N LEU A 16 -28.77 24.64 9.15
CA LEU A 16 -29.84 24.34 8.18
C LEU A 16 -29.36 23.43 7.04
N LEU A 17 -28.13 23.63 6.56
CA LEU A 17 -27.50 22.73 5.59
C LEU A 17 -27.37 21.32 6.15
N ALA A 18 -26.90 21.16 7.40
CA ALA A 18 -26.81 19.85 8.03
C ALA A 18 -28.19 19.17 8.11
N TRP A 19 -29.24 19.90 8.51
CA TRP A 19 -30.61 19.38 8.51
C TRP A 19 -31.08 18.93 7.12
N ALA A 20 -30.82 19.73 6.07
CA ALA A 20 -31.17 19.38 4.70
C ALA A 20 -30.41 18.14 4.19
N LEU A 21 -29.14 17.96 4.59
CA LEU A 21 -28.35 16.79 4.26
C LEU A 21 -28.87 15.53 4.97
N PHE A 22 -29.18 15.60 6.26
CA PHE A 22 -29.74 14.46 7.02
C PHE A 22 -31.12 14.03 6.52
N THR A 23 -31.90 14.95 5.97
CA THR A 23 -33.23 14.67 5.40
C THR A 23 -33.19 14.34 3.90
N ASN A 24 -32.00 14.23 3.31
CA ASN A 24 -31.76 13.96 1.88
C ASN A 24 -32.53 14.91 0.93
N ARG A 25 -32.62 16.20 1.26
CA ARG A 25 -33.31 17.22 0.44
C ARG A 25 -32.31 17.94 -0.47
N VAL A 26 -32.10 17.43 -1.69
CA VAL A 26 -31.06 17.89 -2.63
C VAL A 26 -31.16 19.39 -2.96
N GLU A 27 -32.34 19.87 -3.35
CA GLU A 27 -32.55 21.27 -3.76
C GLU A 27 -32.35 22.25 -2.60
N LEU A 28 -32.93 21.93 -1.44
CA LEU A 28 -32.78 22.76 -0.24
C LEU A 28 -31.32 22.82 0.22
N ALA A 29 -30.60 21.68 0.14
CA ALA A 29 -29.19 21.64 0.47
C ALA A 29 -28.36 22.54 -0.46
N GLY A 30 -28.68 22.60 -1.76
CA GLY A 30 -28.05 23.52 -2.71
C GLY A 30 -28.27 25.00 -2.38
N VAL A 31 -29.52 25.36 -2.04
CA VAL A 31 -29.86 26.75 -1.66
C VAL A 31 -29.14 27.17 -0.39
N PHE A 32 -29.18 26.35 0.67
CA PHE A 32 -28.50 26.67 1.92
C PHE A 32 -26.99 26.73 1.78
N TRP A 33 -26.42 25.84 0.97
CA TRP A 33 -24.99 25.84 0.68
C TRP A 33 -24.53 27.14 0.02
N SER A 34 -25.30 27.68 -0.94
CA SER A 34 -24.97 28.95 -1.61
C SER A 34 -24.83 30.15 -0.63
N LYS A 35 -25.46 30.08 0.54
CA LYS A 35 -25.45 31.12 1.58
C LYS A 35 -24.41 30.88 2.68
N CYS A 36 -23.67 29.77 2.64
CA CYS A 36 -22.61 29.49 3.60
C CYS A 36 -21.40 30.39 3.39
N LYS A 37 -20.76 30.83 4.49
CA LYS A 37 -19.53 31.67 4.43
C LYS A 37 -18.34 30.94 3.79
N ASN A 38 -18.18 29.65 4.11
CA ASN A 38 -17.06 28.82 3.63
C ASN A 38 -17.60 27.76 2.67
N GLN A 39 -17.95 28.15 1.44
CA GLN A 39 -18.64 27.28 0.49
C GLN A 39 -17.82 26.04 0.11
N LEU A 40 -16.50 26.18 -0.07
CA LEU A 40 -15.59 25.08 -0.42
C LEU A 40 -15.52 24.01 0.68
N LEU A 41 -15.20 24.41 1.92
CA LEU A 41 -15.12 23.46 3.04
C LEU A 41 -16.48 22.83 3.33
N THR A 42 -17.56 23.61 3.30
CA THR A 42 -18.91 23.09 3.58
C THR A 42 -19.39 22.09 2.53
N ALA A 43 -19.04 22.27 1.25
CA ALA A 43 -19.34 21.29 0.20
C ALA A 43 -18.56 19.97 0.40
N VAL A 44 -17.26 20.07 0.69
CA VAL A 44 -16.39 18.91 1.01
C VAL A 44 -16.93 18.15 2.24
N MET A 45 -17.34 18.89 3.27
CA MET A 45 -17.94 18.34 4.48
C MET A 45 -19.34 17.75 4.21
N ALA A 46 -20.13 18.32 3.31
CA ALA A 46 -21.41 17.75 2.88
C ALA A 46 -21.24 16.42 2.15
N SER A 47 -20.32 16.33 1.18
CA SER A 47 -20.04 15.07 0.48
C SER A 47 -19.55 13.98 1.45
N SER A 48 -18.61 14.31 2.34
CA SER A 48 -18.12 13.37 3.35
C SER A 48 -19.23 12.86 4.29
N LEU A 49 -20.14 13.72 4.72
CA LEU A 49 -21.29 13.33 5.54
C LEU A 49 -22.20 12.35 4.77
N LEU A 50 -22.56 12.70 3.54
CA LEU A 50 -23.42 11.87 2.68
C LEU A 50 -22.80 10.49 2.40
N LYS A 51 -21.49 10.43 2.11
CA LYS A 51 -20.77 9.15 1.94
C LYS A 51 -20.81 8.28 3.19
N ASN A 52 -20.56 8.86 4.37
CA ASN A 52 -20.62 8.11 5.62
C ASN A 52 -22.06 7.60 5.91
N MET A 53 -23.09 8.38 5.58
CA MET A 53 -24.48 7.92 5.67
C MET A 53 -24.80 6.81 4.66
N ALA A 54 -24.27 6.91 3.44
CA ALA A 54 -24.41 5.88 2.42
C ALA A 54 -23.73 4.56 2.85
N GLU A 55 -22.54 4.62 3.46
CA GLU A 55 -21.86 3.44 4.02
C GLU A 55 -22.72 2.78 5.11
N ASN A 56 -23.33 3.57 6.00
CA ASN A 56 -24.24 3.02 7.02
C ASN A 56 -25.49 2.38 6.39
N ALA A 57 -26.08 2.99 5.35
CA ALA A 57 -27.21 2.41 4.62
C ALA A 57 -26.85 1.07 3.92
N SER A 58 -25.60 0.93 3.44
CA SER A 58 -25.13 -0.35 2.88
C SER A 58 -25.09 -1.46 3.93
N SER A 59 -24.77 -1.11 5.18
CA SER A 59 -24.74 -2.06 6.31
C SER A 59 -26.13 -2.55 6.71
N THR A 60 -27.16 -1.72 6.53
CA THR A 60 -28.57 -2.08 6.73
C THR A 60 -29.20 -2.77 5.53
N LYS A 61 -28.44 -2.98 4.44
CA LYS A 61 -28.86 -3.57 3.16
C LYS A 61 -29.85 -2.73 2.34
N ASP A 62 -29.96 -1.43 2.61
CA ASP A 62 -30.83 -0.52 1.86
C ASP A 62 -30.11 0.00 0.60
N ARG A 63 -30.16 -0.78 -0.49
CA ARG A 63 -29.43 -0.46 -1.74
C ARG A 63 -29.92 0.83 -2.40
N GLN A 64 -31.22 1.10 -2.40
CA GLN A 64 -31.79 2.29 -3.04
C GLN A 64 -31.35 3.58 -2.34
N LEU A 65 -31.47 3.62 -1.00
CA LEU A 65 -31.04 4.78 -0.21
C LEU A 65 -29.53 5.02 -0.34
N HIS A 66 -28.73 3.94 -0.38
CA HIS A 66 -27.29 4.05 -0.64
C HIS A 66 -27.00 4.74 -1.98
N GLU A 67 -27.68 4.32 -3.05
CA GLU A 67 -27.49 4.89 -4.39
C GLU A 67 -27.91 6.37 -4.46
N GLU A 68 -29.04 6.73 -3.84
CA GLU A 68 -29.50 8.12 -3.76
C GLU A 68 -28.51 9.02 -3.01
N LEU A 69 -28.05 8.58 -1.84
CA LEU A 69 -27.07 9.34 -1.04
C LEU A 69 -25.72 9.46 -1.76
N MET A 70 -25.30 8.42 -2.47
CA MET A 70 -24.08 8.48 -3.28
C MET A 70 -24.22 9.46 -4.43
N ASN A 71 -25.35 9.48 -5.14
CA ASN A 71 -25.61 10.46 -6.21
C ASN A 71 -25.65 11.90 -5.65
N HIS A 72 -26.27 12.11 -4.48
CA HIS A 72 -26.26 13.40 -3.82
C HIS A 72 -24.83 13.83 -3.41
N SER A 73 -23.99 12.90 -2.94
CA SER A 73 -22.59 13.22 -2.61
C SER A 73 -21.76 13.59 -3.84
N ARG A 74 -21.94 12.88 -4.96
CA ARG A 74 -21.30 13.20 -6.26
C ARG A 74 -21.64 14.60 -6.74
N LEU A 75 -22.89 15.02 -6.60
CA LEU A 75 -23.33 16.36 -6.98
C LEU A 75 -22.62 17.46 -6.17
N PHE A 76 -22.33 17.22 -4.89
CA PHE A 76 -21.49 18.14 -4.11
C PHE A 76 -20.00 18.08 -4.50
N GLU A 77 -19.48 16.93 -4.92
CA GLU A 77 -18.11 16.82 -5.44
C GLU A 77 -17.94 17.59 -6.75
N GLU A 78 -18.89 17.48 -7.68
CA GLU A 78 -18.89 18.25 -8.92
C GLU A 78 -18.90 19.75 -8.62
N ARG A 79 -19.73 20.20 -7.67
CA ARG A 79 -19.72 21.61 -7.21
C ARG A 79 -18.37 22.05 -6.67
N VAL A 80 -17.69 21.20 -5.88
CA VAL A 80 -16.33 21.48 -5.39
C VAL A 80 -15.34 21.61 -6.55
N ILE A 81 -15.41 20.70 -7.53
CA ILE A 81 -14.52 20.72 -8.70
C ILE A 81 -14.74 22.01 -9.50
N HIS A 82 -15.98 22.39 -9.78
CA HIS A 82 -16.29 23.64 -10.48
C HIS A 82 -15.77 24.87 -9.73
N MET A 83 -15.92 24.92 -8.40
CA MET A 83 -15.34 25.98 -7.58
C MET A 83 -13.82 26.00 -7.65
N GLN A 84 -13.18 24.83 -7.57
CA GLN A 84 -11.73 24.74 -7.69
C GLN A 84 -11.23 25.20 -9.06
N THR A 85 -11.93 24.87 -10.14
CA THR A 85 -11.58 25.33 -11.49
C THR A 85 -11.69 26.85 -11.58
N ALA A 86 -12.81 27.44 -11.12
CA ALA A 86 -13.00 28.89 -11.14
C ALA A 86 -11.95 29.64 -10.30
N LEU A 87 -11.66 29.15 -9.08
CA LEU A 87 -10.64 29.74 -8.22
C LEU A 87 -9.24 29.63 -8.84
N TYR A 88 -8.95 28.52 -9.51
CA TYR A 88 -7.65 28.28 -10.14
C TYR A 88 -7.45 29.18 -11.37
N GLU A 89 -8.50 29.47 -12.13
CA GLU A 89 -8.48 30.40 -13.27
C GLU A 89 -8.22 31.85 -12.83
N GLU A 90 -8.78 32.27 -11.69
CA GLU A 90 -8.55 33.62 -11.15
C GLU A 90 -7.13 33.79 -10.57
N SER A 91 -6.70 32.85 -9.72
CA SER A 91 -5.39 32.91 -9.07
C SER A 91 -4.96 31.53 -8.61
N GLU A 92 -3.92 31.00 -9.26
CA GLU A 92 -3.36 29.70 -8.92
C GLU A 92 -2.87 29.65 -7.45
N TYR A 93 -2.23 30.72 -6.97
CA TYR A 93 -1.67 30.76 -5.61
C TYR A 93 -2.74 30.85 -4.52
N GLU A 94 -3.76 31.70 -4.73
CA GLU A 94 -4.85 31.88 -3.76
C GLU A 94 -5.68 30.60 -3.64
N ALA A 95 -5.95 29.93 -4.78
CA ALA A 95 -6.65 28.64 -4.80
C ALA A 95 -5.88 27.54 -4.06
N MET A 96 -4.55 27.47 -4.24
CA MET A 96 -3.71 26.50 -3.52
C MET A 96 -3.72 26.76 -2.01
N LEU A 97 -3.61 28.02 -1.60
CA LEU A 97 -3.62 28.40 -0.19
C LEU A 97 -4.95 28.03 0.48
N LEU A 98 -6.08 28.35 -0.16
CA LEU A 98 -7.41 28.10 0.36
C LEU A 98 -7.67 26.60 0.64
N MET A 99 -7.08 25.70 -0.16
CA MET A 99 -7.18 24.26 0.05
C MET A 99 -6.38 23.76 1.27
N GLU A 100 -5.32 24.47 1.68
CA GLU A 100 -4.47 24.14 2.83
C GLU A 100 -4.97 24.75 4.15
N VAL A 101 -5.64 25.92 4.10
CA VAL A 101 -6.08 26.64 5.31
C VAL A 101 -6.95 25.76 6.21
N MET A 102 -6.60 25.75 7.50
CA MET A 102 -7.40 25.09 8.55
C MET A 102 -8.58 25.98 8.91
N GLU A 103 -9.76 25.58 8.44
CA GLU A 103 -11.01 26.28 8.70
C GLU A 103 -11.88 25.50 9.68
N LYS A 104 -12.77 26.21 10.40
CA LYS A 104 -13.67 25.62 11.39
C LYS A 104 -15.11 25.66 10.90
N SER A 105 -15.67 24.50 10.55
CA SER A 105 -17.11 24.32 10.24
C SER A 105 -17.70 23.19 11.10
N TRP A 106 -18.92 23.37 11.60
CA TRP A 106 -19.58 22.40 12.51
C TRP A 106 -18.73 21.96 13.72
N GLY A 107 -17.90 22.88 14.25
CA GLY A 107 -17.01 22.59 15.38
C GLY A 107 -15.74 21.80 15.02
N ILE A 108 -15.61 21.37 13.77
CA ILE A 108 -14.49 20.58 13.25
C ILE A 108 -13.48 21.53 12.58
N GLN A 109 -12.22 21.49 13.02
CA GLN A 109 -11.11 22.22 12.40
C GLN A 109 -10.33 21.30 11.46
N VAL A 110 -10.54 21.43 10.16
CA VAL A 110 -9.92 20.57 9.14
C VAL A 110 -9.68 21.39 7.87
N SER A 111 -8.60 21.11 7.15
CA SER A 111 -8.38 21.69 5.82
C SER A 111 -9.21 20.95 4.76
N PRO A 112 -9.78 21.64 3.76
CA PRO A 112 -10.56 21.02 2.69
C PRO A 112 -9.82 19.85 2.03
N MET A 113 -8.50 19.98 1.82
CA MET A 113 -7.65 18.95 1.22
C MET A 113 -7.57 17.67 2.08
N ILE A 114 -7.38 17.79 3.39
CA ILE A 114 -7.30 16.62 4.29
C ILE A 114 -8.66 15.92 4.36
N CYS A 115 -9.75 16.68 4.45
CA CYS A 115 -11.10 16.11 4.48
C CYS A 115 -11.42 15.34 3.19
N ALA A 116 -11.02 15.89 2.04
CA ALA A 116 -11.17 15.23 0.74
C ALA A 116 -10.44 13.90 0.64
N TYR A 117 -9.21 13.85 1.15
CA TYR A 117 -8.43 12.62 1.18
C TYR A 117 -9.04 11.55 2.10
N GLU A 118 -9.48 11.92 3.31
CA GLU A 118 -10.02 10.95 4.28
C GLU A 118 -11.28 10.22 3.78
N HIS A 119 -12.10 10.92 2.98
CA HIS A 119 -13.38 10.44 2.44
C HIS A 119 -13.30 10.04 0.95
N ASN A 120 -12.10 9.72 0.46
CA ASN A 120 -11.86 9.17 -0.88
C ASN A 120 -12.51 10.01 -2.01
N MET A 121 -12.39 11.34 -1.97
CA MET A 121 -12.85 12.21 -3.06
C MET A 121 -11.76 12.29 -4.15
N ILE A 122 -11.74 11.28 -5.03
CA ILE A 122 -10.67 11.05 -6.00
C ILE A 122 -10.53 12.22 -6.98
N ASP A 123 -11.64 12.64 -7.59
CA ASP A 123 -11.63 13.69 -8.62
C ASP A 123 -11.25 15.07 -8.06
N VAL A 124 -11.69 15.38 -6.84
CA VAL A 124 -11.31 16.61 -6.12
C VAL A 124 -9.80 16.67 -5.92
N ILE A 125 -9.15 15.55 -5.51
CA ILE A 125 -7.70 15.48 -5.31
C ILE A 125 -6.92 15.41 -6.63
N GLY A 126 -7.54 14.80 -7.64
CA GLY A 126 -7.02 14.74 -9.00
C GLY A 126 -6.96 16.10 -9.71
N HIS A 127 -7.67 17.12 -9.21
CA HIS A 127 -7.74 18.44 -9.81
C HIS A 127 -6.35 19.11 -9.92
N PRO A 128 -6.03 19.80 -11.04
CA PRO A 128 -4.73 20.44 -11.25
C PRO A 128 -4.26 21.38 -10.14
N CYS A 129 -5.18 22.11 -9.49
CA CYS A 129 -4.89 22.99 -8.35
C CYS A 129 -4.16 22.24 -7.23
N ILE A 130 -4.71 21.09 -6.81
CA ILE A 130 -4.14 20.28 -5.72
C ILE A 130 -2.86 19.58 -6.18
N GLN A 131 -2.81 19.10 -7.43
CA GLN A 131 -1.61 18.46 -7.96
C GLN A 131 -0.43 19.43 -8.08
N ARG A 132 -0.68 20.70 -8.42
CA ARG A 132 0.35 21.74 -8.44
C ARG A 132 0.82 22.11 -7.04
N HIS A 133 -0.11 22.20 -6.08
CA HIS A 133 0.23 22.38 -4.67
C HIS A 133 1.11 21.22 -4.16
N LEU A 134 0.76 19.97 -4.51
CA LEU A 134 1.54 18.79 -4.19
C LEU A 134 2.94 18.80 -4.83
N ASN A 135 3.07 19.25 -6.08
CA ASN A 135 4.39 19.46 -6.71
C ASN A 135 5.22 20.45 -5.88
N ARG A 136 4.61 21.55 -5.46
CA ARG A 136 5.29 22.58 -4.67
C ARG A 136 5.77 22.05 -3.32
N ILE A 137 4.97 21.25 -2.63
CA ILE A 137 5.38 20.56 -1.40
C ILE A 137 6.54 19.59 -1.70
N TRP A 138 6.41 18.81 -2.77
CA TRP A 138 7.40 17.79 -3.14
C TRP A 138 8.79 18.35 -3.45
N TYR A 139 8.84 19.50 -4.13
CA TYR A 139 10.08 20.23 -4.47
C TYR A 139 10.46 21.35 -3.47
N ASN A 140 9.75 21.45 -2.34
CA ASN A 140 9.99 22.40 -1.24
C ASN A 140 10.05 23.88 -1.69
N GLU A 141 9.03 24.32 -2.44
CA GLU A 141 8.81 25.67 -2.97
C GLU A 141 9.89 26.28 -3.90
N GLN A 142 11.14 25.79 -3.86
CA GLN A 142 12.26 26.33 -4.62
C GLN A 142 13.38 25.26 -4.77
N THR A 143 13.39 24.48 -5.85
CA THR A 143 14.60 23.72 -6.24
C THR A 143 14.77 23.66 -7.75
N CYS A 144 15.10 24.82 -8.34
CA CYS A 144 15.95 24.88 -9.54
C CYS A 144 17.30 25.45 -9.08
N LEU A 145 18.07 24.69 -8.30
CA LEU A 145 19.43 25.06 -7.95
C LEU A 145 20.35 23.94 -8.43
N SER A 146 21.20 24.28 -9.40
CA SER A 146 22.33 23.47 -9.85
C SER A 146 23.18 23.10 -8.64
N ILE A 147 23.28 21.80 -8.37
CA ILE A 147 24.10 21.28 -7.26
C ILE A 147 25.55 21.26 -7.75
N ASP A 148 26.33 22.26 -7.34
CA ASP A 148 27.79 22.21 -7.45
C ASP A 148 28.32 21.23 -6.39
N THR A 149 28.73 20.04 -6.85
CA THR A 149 29.10 18.89 -6.01
C THR A 149 30.32 19.14 -5.11
N SER A 150 31.19 20.08 -5.48
CA SER A 150 32.39 20.44 -4.70
C SER A 150 32.08 21.33 -3.48
N ALA A 151 31.07 22.20 -3.56
CA ALA A 151 30.68 23.08 -2.45
C ALA A 151 29.83 22.37 -1.38
N ALA A 152 29.15 21.29 -1.76
CA ALA A 152 28.31 20.47 -0.87
C ALA A 152 29.13 19.73 0.20
N ALA A 153 30.31 19.21 -0.18
CA ALA A 153 31.19 18.47 0.73
C ALA A 153 31.80 19.38 1.81
N ALA A 154 32.19 20.61 1.44
CA ALA A 154 32.70 21.61 2.38
C ALA A 154 31.64 22.03 3.42
N LYS A 155 30.41 22.29 2.97
CA LYS A 155 29.28 22.64 3.87
C LYS A 155 28.90 21.49 4.82
N TRP A 156 29.04 20.24 4.37
CA TRP A 156 28.79 19.07 5.20
C TRP A 156 29.82 18.91 6.33
N MET A 157 31.10 19.19 6.04
CA MET A 157 32.17 19.10 7.04
C MET A 157 32.08 20.23 8.09
N ASP A 158 31.74 21.45 7.69
CA ASP A 158 31.52 22.57 8.62
C ASP A 158 30.36 22.32 9.60
N TRP A 159 29.31 21.61 9.16
CA TRP A 159 28.19 21.24 10.02
C TRP A 159 28.54 20.16 11.04
N LEU A 160 29.28 19.13 10.63
CA LEU A 160 29.75 18.08 11.56
C LEU A 160 30.68 18.66 12.65
N GLY A 161 31.44 19.70 12.32
CA GLY A 161 32.30 20.42 13.28
C GLY A 161 31.54 21.29 14.29
N ASN A 162 30.39 21.86 13.93
CA ASN A 162 29.63 22.83 14.74
C ASN A 162 28.32 22.26 15.34
N ALA A 163 28.21 20.93 15.45
CA ALA A 163 27.02 20.26 15.99
C ALA A 163 26.76 20.52 17.49
N CYS A 164 27.71 21.14 18.20
CA CYS A 164 27.56 21.54 19.60
C CYS A 164 27.39 23.06 19.67
N CYS A 165 26.17 23.53 19.97
CA CYS A 165 25.83 24.93 20.28
C CYS A 165 25.81 25.93 19.11
N CYS A 166 24.83 25.85 18.20
CA CYS A 166 24.20 27.03 17.55
C CYS A 166 22.97 26.63 16.71
N CYS A 167 21.93 26.09 17.33
CA CYS A 167 20.60 26.05 16.72
C CYS A 167 19.91 27.38 17.03
N VAL A 168 19.69 28.26 16.04
CA VAL A 168 18.53 29.20 16.00
C VAL A 168 18.37 29.94 14.66
N ASN A 169 19.39 30.14 13.83
CA ASN A 169 19.19 30.80 12.52
C ASN A 169 19.33 29.80 11.36
N GLY A 170 18.28 29.02 11.15
CA GLY A 170 18.14 28.15 9.98
C GLY A 170 17.93 28.94 8.70
N HIS A 171 19.01 29.20 7.95
CA HIS A 171 18.86 29.93 6.69
C HIS A 171 19.73 29.47 5.53
N ASP A 172 20.37 28.30 5.59
CA ASP A 172 21.11 27.80 4.44
C ASP A 172 20.18 27.10 3.43
N PRO A 173 20.10 27.60 2.17
CA PRO A 173 19.25 27.01 1.13
C PRO A 173 19.67 25.57 0.78
N PHE A 174 20.94 25.22 1.04
CA PHE A 174 21.49 23.87 0.84
C PHE A 174 20.78 22.82 1.71
N PHE A 175 20.62 23.08 3.01
CA PHE A 175 19.94 22.14 3.90
C PHE A 175 18.44 22.06 3.59
N ARG A 176 17.78 23.17 3.21
CA ARG A 176 16.37 23.13 2.75
C ARG A 176 16.17 22.29 1.49
N ALA A 177 17.15 22.29 0.57
CA ALA A 177 17.11 21.45 -0.62
C ALA A 177 17.38 19.96 -0.28
N TRP A 178 18.32 19.69 0.61
CA TRP A 178 18.66 18.32 1.03
C TRP A 178 17.55 17.64 1.84
N PHE A 179 16.86 18.40 2.70
CA PHE A 179 15.68 17.94 3.44
C PHE A 179 14.37 18.07 2.66
N SER A 180 14.43 18.28 1.33
CA SER A 180 13.22 18.24 0.50
C SER A 180 12.61 16.84 0.48
N PRO A 181 11.27 16.70 0.40
CA PRO A 181 10.62 15.39 0.39
C PRO A 181 11.09 14.47 -0.74
N LEU A 182 11.37 15.03 -1.92
CA LEU A 182 11.94 14.32 -3.06
C LEU A 182 13.32 13.72 -2.73
N MET A 183 14.24 14.51 -2.19
CA MET A 183 15.59 14.05 -1.90
C MET A 183 15.58 13.00 -0.77
N THR A 184 14.77 13.23 0.27
CA THR A 184 14.55 12.24 1.32
C THR A 184 14.03 10.91 0.76
N PHE A 185 13.09 10.96 -0.19
CA PHE A 185 12.59 9.78 -0.87
C PHE A 185 13.69 9.04 -1.63
N PHE A 186 14.46 9.73 -2.47
CA PHE A 186 15.53 9.11 -3.24
C PHE A 186 16.63 8.51 -2.35
N ILE A 187 17.07 9.25 -1.33
CA ILE A 187 18.08 8.78 -0.38
C ILE A 187 17.59 7.53 0.34
N HIS A 188 16.34 7.52 0.82
CA HIS A 188 15.75 6.34 1.46
C HIS A 188 15.79 5.11 0.55
N TYR A 189 15.31 5.23 -0.70
CA TYR A 189 15.28 4.09 -1.62
C TYR A 189 16.66 3.68 -2.14
N MET A 190 17.62 4.59 -2.21
CA MET A 190 19.03 4.25 -2.47
C MET A 190 19.62 3.38 -1.35
N PHE A 191 19.37 3.71 -0.08
CA PHE A 191 19.78 2.87 1.05
C PHE A 191 19.06 1.52 1.04
N VAL A 192 17.75 1.49 0.75
CA VAL A 192 16.99 0.23 0.63
C VAL A 192 17.59 -0.67 -0.45
N MET A 193 17.92 -0.12 -1.63
CA MET A 193 18.56 -0.88 -2.70
C MET A 193 19.92 -1.44 -2.27
N GLY A 194 20.74 -0.63 -1.59
CA GLY A 194 22.02 -1.08 -1.03
C GLY A 194 21.87 -2.23 -0.03
N VAL A 195 20.86 -2.16 0.86
CA VAL A 195 20.56 -3.22 1.82
C VAL A 195 20.09 -4.49 1.13
N ILE A 196 19.24 -4.39 0.10
CA ILE A 196 18.78 -5.56 -0.68
C ILE A 196 19.96 -6.26 -1.35
N VAL A 197 20.87 -5.50 -1.98
CA VAL A 197 22.09 -6.06 -2.58
C VAL A 197 22.97 -6.71 -1.50
N GLY A 198 23.20 -6.04 -0.37
CA GLY A 198 23.94 -6.59 0.76
C GLY A 198 23.31 -7.86 1.34
N PHE A 199 21.98 -7.91 1.42
CA PHE A 199 21.23 -9.06 1.91
C PHE A 199 21.30 -10.25 0.93
N SER A 200 21.26 -9.97 -0.38
CA SER A 200 21.47 -10.99 -1.41
C SER A 200 22.88 -11.59 -1.35
N ALA A 201 23.90 -10.74 -1.19
CA ALA A 201 25.29 -11.18 -1.03
C ALA A 201 25.47 -12.01 0.24
N PHE A 202 24.87 -11.59 1.35
CA PHE A 202 24.86 -12.32 2.61
C PHE A 202 24.26 -13.72 2.47
N LEU A 203 23.09 -13.84 1.83
CA LEU A 203 22.39 -15.11 1.66
C LEU A 203 23.17 -16.11 0.78
N MET A 204 23.94 -15.61 -0.20
CA MET A 204 24.77 -16.45 -1.07
C MET A 204 26.10 -16.89 -0.44
N THR A 205 26.66 -16.14 0.53
CA THR A 205 28.06 -16.33 0.96
C THR A 205 28.25 -16.69 2.44
N ASN A 206 27.46 -16.14 3.36
CA ASN A 206 27.85 -16.00 4.77
C ASN A 206 26.92 -16.67 5.79
N LEU A 207 26.13 -17.67 5.41
CA LEU A 207 25.35 -18.47 6.38
C LEU A 207 26.22 -19.57 7.02
N ARG A 208 27.09 -19.18 7.95
CA ARG A 208 27.84 -20.12 8.82
C ARG A 208 27.06 -20.42 10.10
N ILE A 209 27.30 -21.59 10.69
CA ILE A 209 26.73 -21.96 12.00
C ILE A 209 27.35 -21.03 13.06
N ILE A 210 26.50 -20.40 13.88
CA ILE A 210 26.96 -19.43 14.89
C ILE A 210 27.64 -20.20 16.01
N SER A 211 28.96 -20.07 16.14
CA SER A 211 29.69 -20.60 17.29
C SER A 211 30.00 -19.50 18.30
N ASN A 212 30.30 -18.28 17.83
CA ASN A 212 30.55 -17.10 18.64
C ASN A 212 29.86 -15.85 18.06
N ILE A 213 29.60 -14.83 18.89
CA ILE A 213 29.01 -13.54 18.49
C ILE A 213 29.89 -12.80 17.45
N TYR A 214 31.19 -13.08 17.44
CA TYR A 214 32.15 -12.52 16.48
C TYR A 214 32.09 -13.16 15.08
N ASP A 215 31.34 -14.26 14.90
CA ASP A 215 31.14 -14.91 13.60
C ASP A 215 30.08 -14.18 12.73
N ILE A 216 29.43 -13.14 13.30
CA ILE A 216 28.41 -12.34 12.62
C ILE A 216 29.08 -11.41 11.60
N GLY A 217 28.78 -11.62 10.31
CA GLY A 217 29.34 -10.82 9.22
C GLY A 217 28.86 -9.37 9.22
N ILE A 218 29.64 -8.47 8.60
CA ILE A 218 29.32 -7.03 8.51
C ILE A 218 27.96 -6.79 7.85
N TYR A 219 27.62 -7.55 6.80
CA TYR A 219 26.34 -7.44 6.10
C TYR A 219 25.14 -7.84 6.97
N GLU A 220 25.34 -8.75 7.91
CA GLU A 220 24.29 -9.21 8.83
C GLU A 220 23.98 -8.13 9.88
N TRP A 221 25.03 -7.51 10.45
CA TRP A 221 24.88 -6.36 11.33
C TRP A 221 24.17 -5.19 10.65
N LEU A 222 24.54 -4.90 9.39
CA LEU A 222 23.91 -3.85 8.60
C LEU A 222 22.41 -4.14 8.36
N LEU A 223 22.06 -5.40 8.06
CA LEU A 223 20.67 -5.83 7.92
C LEU A 223 19.88 -5.63 9.22
N TYR A 224 20.42 -6.04 10.37
CA TYR A 224 19.75 -5.89 11.66
C TYR A 224 19.58 -4.42 12.05
N LEU A 225 20.61 -3.60 11.86
CA LEU A 225 20.54 -2.16 12.10
C LEU A 225 19.48 -1.52 11.21
N TRP A 226 19.46 -1.86 9.91
CA TRP A 226 18.47 -1.34 8.98
C TRP A 226 17.06 -1.79 9.35
N LEU A 227 16.85 -3.06 9.71
CA LEU A 227 15.54 -3.59 10.11
C LEU A 227 15.01 -2.84 11.34
N ILE A 228 15.85 -2.62 12.34
CA ILE A 228 15.48 -1.86 13.54
C ILE A 228 15.14 -0.42 13.16
N ALA A 229 15.97 0.24 12.35
CA ALA A 229 15.74 1.60 11.89
C ALA A 229 14.41 1.75 11.14
N ASP A 230 14.08 0.80 10.28
CA ASP A 230 12.86 0.80 9.48
C ASP A 230 11.61 0.46 10.30
N ILE A 231 11.69 -0.47 11.27
CA ILE A 231 10.62 -0.76 12.23
C ILE A 231 10.32 0.49 13.08
N LEU A 232 11.34 1.19 13.56
CA LEU A 232 11.15 2.44 14.32
C LEU A 232 10.45 3.50 13.46
N GLU A 233 10.83 3.64 12.20
CA GLU A 233 10.21 4.61 11.30
C GLU A 233 8.72 4.29 11.02
N GLU A 234 8.39 3.02 10.79
CA GLU A 234 7.03 2.64 10.38
C GLU A 234 6.07 2.50 11.58
N PHE A 235 6.54 2.10 12.76
CA PHE A 235 5.70 1.93 13.94
C PHE A 235 5.80 3.08 14.94
N VAL A 236 7.00 3.52 15.31
CA VAL A 236 7.20 4.45 16.43
C VAL A 236 6.90 5.88 16.01
N PHE A 237 7.31 6.30 14.81
CA PHE A 237 7.10 7.66 14.33
C PHE A 237 5.61 8.04 14.17
N PRO A 238 4.72 7.21 13.56
CA PRO A 238 3.30 7.51 13.49
C PRO A 238 2.62 7.53 14.86
N ILE A 239 3.05 6.71 15.82
CA ILE A 239 2.46 6.67 17.17
C ILE A 239 2.81 7.94 17.95
N LEU A 240 4.06 8.39 17.89
CA LEU A 240 4.54 9.53 18.68
C LEU A 240 4.05 10.88 18.16
N ILE A 241 4.09 11.12 16.85
CA ILE A 241 3.79 12.44 16.27
C ILE A 241 2.29 12.62 15.98
N ARG A 242 1.57 11.55 15.59
CA ARG A 242 0.12 11.62 15.33
C ARG A 242 -0.70 11.89 16.60
N ARG A 243 -0.12 11.62 17.78
CA ARG A 243 -0.68 11.98 19.09
C ARG A 243 -0.84 13.50 19.27
N ASN A 244 -0.02 14.30 18.59
CA ASN A 244 -0.03 15.76 18.73
C ASN A 244 -0.83 16.48 17.63
N TYR A 245 -0.89 15.96 16.40
CA TYR A 245 -1.65 16.60 15.30
C TYR A 245 -3.15 16.29 15.31
N PHE A 246 -3.57 15.18 15.94
CA PHE A 246 -4.95 14.69 15.93
C PHE A 246 -5.51 14.52 17.36
N ARG A 247 -5.44 15.59 18.16
CA ARG A 247 -6.06 15.64 19.51
C ARG A 247 -7.60 15.57 19.48
N SER A 248 -8.24 15.51 18.31
CA SER A 248 -9.69 15.36 18.20
C SER A 248 -10.08 14.25 17.20
N ARG A 249 -10.05 12.99 17.64
CA ARG A 249 -10.99 11.94 17.22
C ARG A 249 -10.70 10.63 17.97
N LYS A 250 -11.43 10.40 19.07
CA LYS A 250 -11.61 9.10 19.74
C LYS A 250 -12.43 8.15 18.85
N HIS A 251 -11.94 7.82 17.65
CA HIS A 251 -12.48 6.68 16.91
C HIS A 251 -11.66 5.44 17.25
N THR A 252 -12.37 4.37 17.62
CA THR A 252 -11.90 3.05 18.04
C THR A 252 -10.66 2.61 17.25
N CYS A 253 -9.54 2.44 17.96
CA CYS A 253 -8.22 2.10 17.42
C CYS A 253 -8.28 0.95 16.38
N MET A 254 -9.20 0.01 16.58
CA MET A 254 -9.44 -1.16 15.73
C MET A 254 -9.87 -0.83 14.29
N PHE A 255 -10.73 0.16 14.06
CA PHE A 255 -11.18 0.49 12.69
C PHE A 255 -10.06 1.17 11.88
N LYS A 256 -9.25 2.00 12.54
CA LYS A 256 -8.06 2.60 11.93
C LYS A 256 -6.98 1.55 11.67
N PHE A 257 -6.76 0.62 12.60
CA PHE A 257 -5.84 -0.50 12.42
C PHE A 257 -6.26 -1.42 11.27
N LYS A 258 -7.56 -1.75 11.16
CA LYS A 258 -8.10 -2.53 10.04
C LYS A 258 -7.88 -1.81 8.71
N ARG A 259 -8.26 -0.54 8.56
CA ARG A 259 -8.03 0.23 7.31
C ARG A 259 -6.53 0.40 6.97
N PHE A 260 -5.65 0.37 7.98
CA PHE A 260 -4.21 0.52 7.83
C PHE A 260 -3.47 -0.77 7.44
N VAL A 261 -3.88 -1.92 7.99
CA VAL A 261 -3.35 -3.25 7.63
C VAL A 261 -3.84 -3.70 6.25
N PHE A 262 -5.02 -3.24 5.81
CA PHE A 262 -5.60 -3.62 4.52
C PHE A 262 -4.99 -2.95 3.29
N ASN A 263 -4.02 -2.04 3.44
CA ASN A 263 -3.23 -1.60 2.30
C ASN A 263 -2.23 -2.71 1.93
N VAL A 264 -2.30 -3.24 0.70
CA VAL A 264 -1.42 -4.32 0.21
C VAL A 264 0.05 -4.03 0.48
N TRP A 265 0.47 -2.77 0.34
CA TRP A 265 1.85 -2.34 0.59
C TRP A 265 2.25 -2.41 2.07
N ASN A 266 1.32 -2.08 2.97
CA ASN A 266 1.55 -2.18 4.42
C ASN A 266 1.53 -3.65 4.86
N LEU A 267 0.60 -4.46 4.33
CA LEU A 267 0.57 -5.89 4.56
C LEU A 267 1.88 -6.57 4.14
N LEU A 268 2.36 -6.25 2.93
CA LEU A 268 3.64 -6.74 2.42
C LEU A 268 4.82 -6.33 3.31
N THR A 269 4.80 -5.10 3.81
CA THR A 269 5.81 -4.58 4.73
C THR A 269 5.80 -5.35 6.05
N TYR A 270 4.64 -5.56 6.68
CA TYR A 270 4.55 -6.32 7.93
C TYR A 270 4.89 -7.79 7.77
N LEU A 271 4.45 -8.40 6.67
CA LEU A 271 4.80 -9.78 6.34
C LEU A 271 6.32 -9.93 6.16
N SER A 272 6.98 -8.99 5.47
CA SER A 272 8.43 -8.98 5.31
C SER A 272 9.16 -8.91 6.66
N TYR A 273 8.73 -8.04 7.57
CA TYR A 273 9.32 -7.92 8.90
C TYR A 273 9.08 -9.16 9.76
N ALA A 274 7.87 -9.72 9.74
CA ALA A 274 7.54 -10.91 10.52
C ALA A 274 8.39 -12.12 10.10
N VAL A 275 8.57 -12.32 8.78
CA VAL A 275 9.39 -13.42 8.25
C VAL A 275 10.87 -13.23 8.61
N ILE A 276 11.41 -12.01 8.49
CA ILE A 276 12.80 -11.72 8.83
C ILE A 276 13.03 -11.85 10.34
N LEU A 277 12.12 -11.34 11.18
CA LEU A 277 12.21 -11.48 12.64
C LEU A 277 12.18 -12.96 13.05
N MET A 278 11.28 -13.75 12.45
CA MET A 278 11.22 -15.19 12.69
C MET A 278 12.52 -15.89 12.26
N ALA A 279 13.11 -15.50 11.14
CA ALA A 279 14.41 -16.01 10.69
C ALA A 279 15.54 -15.66 11.68
N VAL A 280 15.55 -14.44 12.21
CA VAL A 280 16.51 -14.00 13.25
C VAL A 280 16.31 -14.79 14.54
N CYS A 281 15.07 -14.98 15.00
CA CYS A 281 14.77 -15.79 16.19
C CYS A 281 15.26 -17.23 16.02
N MET A 282 14.97 -17.87 14.87
CA MET A 282 15.44 -19.24 14.59
C MET A 282 16.97 -19.31 14.51
N ARG A 283 17.61 -18.27 13.98
CA ARG A 283 19.08 -18.18 13.92
C ARG A 283 19.71 -18.09 15.31
N ILE A 284 19.08 -17.39 16.26
CA ILE A 284 19.58 -17.27 17.65
C ILE A 284 19.48 -18.60 18.41
N VAL A 285 18.47 -19.43 18.13
CA VAL A 285 18.22 -20.70 18.84
C VAL A 285 19.29 -21.77 18.54
N ASN A 286 20.18 -21.54 17.56
CA ASN A 286 21.44 -22.25 17.32
C ASN A 286 21.40 -23.80 17.35
N SER A 287 20.31 -24.41 16.89
CA SER A 287 20.26 -25.87 16.65
C SER A 287 20.54 -26.17 15.17
N SER A 288 21.32 -27.23 14.91
CA SER A 288 21.67 -27.73 13.57
C SER A 288 20.44 -27.99 12.70
N ASP A 289 19.36 -28.43 13.37
CA ASP A 289 18.00 -28.68 12.88
C ASP A 289 17.47 -27.54 12.01
N PHE A 290 17.62 -26.34 12.57
CA PHE A 290 16.93 -25.14 12.09
C PHE A 290 17.71 -24.37 11.03
N HIS A 291 18.94 -24.78 10.70
CA HIS A 291 19.76 -24.05 9.74
C HIS A 291 19.11 -24.00 8.34
N ARG A 292 18.62 -25.15 7.85
CA ARG A 292 17.92 -25.22 6.55
C ARG A 292 16.62 -24.42 6.55
N MET A 293 15.90 -24.41 7.68
CA MET A 293 14.66 -23.65 7.81
C MET A 293 14.93 -22.15 7.86
N THR A 294 15.99 -21.73 8.55
CA THR A 294 16.45 -20.35 8.63
C THR A 294 16.79 -19.80 7.26
N LEU A 295 17.49 -20.56 6.42
CA LEU A 295 17.79 -20.17 5.04
C LEU A 295 16.51 -19.96 4.22
N ARG A 296 15.54 -20.87 4.33
CA ARG A 296 14.25 -20.74 3.64
C ARG A 296 13.53 -19.46 4.07
N LEU A 297 13.49 -19.16 5.36
CA LEU A 297 12.86 -17.96 5.87
C LEU A 297 13.59 -16.68 5.43
N TYR A 298 14.93 -16.64 5.47
CA TYR A 298 15.66 -15.49 4.92
C TYR A 298 15.45 -15.34 3.42
N SER A 299 15.39 -16.43 2.65
CA SER A 299 15.14 -16.37 1.20
C SER A 299 13.74 -15.81 0.90
N LEU A 300 12.73 -16.22 1.67
CA LEU A 300 11.38 -15.68 1.59
C LEU A 300 11.36 -14.19 2.02
N GLY A 301 12.07 -13.84 3.09
CA GLY A 301 12.23 -12.46 3.54
C GLY A 301 12.85 -11.56 2.46
N LEU A 302 13.91 -12.02 1.79
CA LEU A 302 14.55 -11.29 0.70
C LEU A 302 13.60 -11.07 -0.48
N PHE A 303 12.86 -12.12 -0.87
CA PHE A 303 11.84 -12.02 -1.92
C PHE A 303 10.79 -10.95 -1.58
N LEU A 304 10.29 -10.94 -0.34
CA LEU A 304 9.32 -9.95 0.11
C LEU A 304 9.89 -8.53 0.15
N MET A 305 11.18 -8.36 0.48
CA MET A 305 11.86 -7.06 0.40
C MET A 305 11.98 -6.54 -1.04
N TYR A 306 12.25 -7.42 -2.02
CA TYR A 306 12.21 -7.04 -3.44
C TYR A 306 10.81 -6.61 -3.88
N MET A 307 9.77 -7.35 -3.48
CA MET A 307 8.39 -6.95 -3.78
C MET A 307 8.05 -5.60 -3.13
N ARG A 308 8.55 -5.32 -1.92
CA ARG A 308 8.36 -4.03 -1.26
C ARG A 308 9.08 -2.88 -1.99
N PHE A 309 10.23 -3.14 -2.61
CA PHE A 309 10.95 -2.13 -3.40
C PHE A 309 10.12 -1.57 -4.56
N LEU A 310 9.14 -2.32 -5.10
CA LEU A 310 8.21 -1.85 -6.12
C LEU A 310 7.43 -0.59 -5.72
N GLN A 311 7.28 -0.32 -4.41
CA GLN A 311 6.63 0.90 -3.92
C GLN A 311 7.33 2.19 -4.41
N CYS A 312 8.64 2.15 -4.66
CA CYS A 312 9.38 3.27 -5.22
C CYS A 312 8.83 3.69 -6.59
N MET A 313 8.49 2.69 -7.41
CA MET A 313 8.05 2.91 -8.78
C MET A 313 6.66 3.56 -8.87
N ILE A 314 5.88 3.55 -7.78
CA ILE A 314 4.56 4.20 -7.72
C ILE A 314 4.67 5.71 -7.86
N VAL A 315 5.77 6.31 -7.38
CA VAL A 315 5.96 7.78 -7.42
C VAL A 315 6.24 8.29 -8.83
N GLN A 316 6.80 7.44 -9.69
CA GLN A 316 7.12 7.81 -11.06
C GLN A 316 5.83 7.97 -11.87
N SER A 317 5.76 9.05 -12.67
CA SER A 317 4.58 9.36 -13.50
C SER A 317 4.28 8.29 -14.55
N TYR A 318 5.30 7.59 -15.04
CA TYR A 318 5.14 6.55 -16.05
C TYR A 318 4.81 5.17 -15.45
N PHE A 319 5.52 4.75 -14.40
CA PHE A 319 5.33 3.42 -13.80
C PHE A 319 4.17 3.36 -12.80
N GLY A 320 3.86 4.49 -12.14
CA GLY A 320 2.85 4.53 -11.09
C GLY A 320 1.45 4.11 -11.54
N PRO A 321 0.87 4.73 -12.59
CA PRO A 321 -0.43 4.32 -13.11
C PRO A 321 -0.44 2.85 -13.56
N LYS A 322 0.66 2.37 -14.15
CA LYS A 322 0.80 0.98 -14.60
C LYS A 322 0.79 -0.03 -13.46
N ILE A 323 1.45 0.27 -12.34
CA ILE A 323 1.47 -0.61 -11.15
C ILE A 323 0.09 -0.65 -10.49
N ILE A 324 -0.59 0.49 -10.39
CA ILE A 324 -1.97 0.55 -9.86
C ILE A 324 -2.89 -0.29 -10.75
N MET A 325 -2.75 -0.15 -12.06
CA MET A 325 -3.51 -0.88 -13.07
C MET A 325 -3.27 -2.41 -12.98
N ILE A 326 -2.02 -2.87 -12.80
CA ILE A 326 -1.70 -4.30 -12.57
C ILE A 326 -2.37 -4.81 -11.29
N GLY A 327 -2.34 -4.02 -10.20
CA GLY A 327 -2.94 -4.40 -8.93
C GLY A 327 -4.44 -4.60 -9.01
N GLU A 328 -5.15 -3.67 -9.65
CA GLU A 328 -6.61 -3.75 -9.84
C GLU A 328 -7.00 -4.96 -10.70
N MET A 329 -6.28 -5.21 -11.81
CA MET A 329 -6.59 -6.37 -12.65
C MET A 329 -6.28 -7.72 -11.98
N LEU A 330 -5.26 -7.79 -11.14
CA LEU A 330 -4.93 -9.02 -10.41
C LEU A 330 -6.05 -9.42 -9.46
N LEU A 331 -6.75 -8.47 -8.83
CA LEU A 331 -7.88 -8.76 -7.95
C LEU A 331 -9.05 -9.40 -8.71
N GLU A 332 -9.22 -9.05 -9.98
CA GLU A 332 -10.24 -9.67 -10.84
C GLU A 332 -9.81 -11.04 -11.34
N LEU A 333 -8.53 -11.19 -11.70
CA LEU A 333 -7.96 -12.48 -12.05
C LEU A 333 -8.14 -13.50 -10.92
N ILE A 334 -7.94 -13.10 -9.65
CA ILE A 334 -8.13 -13.98 -8.50
C ILE A 334 -9.58 -14.48 -8.38
N LYS A 335 -10.59 -13.65 -8.72
CA LYS A 335 -12.00 -14.09 -8.70
C LYS A 335 -12.26 -15.17 -9.75
N PHE A 336 -11.69 -15.02 -10.94
CA PHE A 336 -11.82 -15.99 -12.02
C PHE A 336 -10.97 -17.26 -11.79
N ALA A 337 -9.79 -17.12 -11.18
CA ALA A 337 -8.86 -18.21 -10.89
C ALA A 337 -9.49 -19.32 -10.02
N TRP A 338 -10.54 -19.03 -9.26
CA TRP A 338 -11.32 -20.05 -8.57
C TRP A 338 -11.92 -21.10 -9.49
N ILE A 339 -12.36 -20.72 -10.70
CA ILE A 339 -12.87 -21.65 -11.70
C ILE A 339 -11.73 -22.58 -12.15
N LEU A 340 -10.55 -22.00 -12.44
CA LEU A 340 -9.36 -22.76 -12.81
C LEU A 340 -8.96 -23.77 -11.72
N ILE A 341 -9.01 -23.37 -10.45
CA ILE A 341 -8.70 -24.23 -9.30
C ILE A 341 -9.65 -25.44 -9.23
N VAL A 342 -10.94 -25.26 -9.50
CA VAL A 342 -11.91 -26.37 -9.51
C VAL A 342 -11.56 -27.39 -10.60
N PHE A 343 -11.26 -26.94 -11.82
CA PHE A 343 -10.83 -27.82 -12.91
C PHE A 343 -9.50 -28.52 -12.59
N MET A 344 -8.52 -27.78 -12.06
CA MET A 344 -7.22 -28.34 -11.65
C MET A 344 -7.35 -29.41 -10.55
N MET A 345 -8.20 -29.19 -9.55
CA MET A 345 -8.43 -30.19 -8.50
C MET A 345 -9.13 -31.42 -9.04
N CYS A 346 -10.14 -31.25 -9.91
CA CYS A 346 -10.87 -32.36 -10.52
C CYS A 346 -9.94 -33.28 -11.32
N THR A 347 -9.11 -32.72 -12.20
CA THR A 347 -8.17 -33.51 -13.01
C THR A 347 -7.01 -34.05 -12.20
N GLY A 348 -6.49 -33.28 -11.24
CA GLY A 348 -5.41 -33.73 -10.35
C GLY A 348 -5.80 -34.95 -9.51
N VAL A 349 -7.00 -34.96 -8.92
CA VAL A 349 -7.49 -36.11 -8.15
C VAL A 349 -7.67 -37.33 -9.06
N LEU A 350 -8.18 -37.12 -10.28
CA LEU A 350 -8.37 -38.21 -11.24
C LEU A 350 -7.04 -38.84 -11.67
N TYR A 351 -6.04 -38.01 -11.98
CA TYR A 351 -4.70 -38.49 -12.30
C TYR A 351 -4.12 -39.32 -11.15
N HIS A 352 -4.13 -38.79 -9.93
CA HIS A 352 -3.58 -39.51 -8.78
C HIS A 352 -4.31 -40.82 -8.48
N ALA A 353 -5.64 -40.84 -8.58
CA ALA A 353 -6.44 -42.03 -8.31
C ALA A 353 -6.14 -43.18 -9.28
N ASN A 354 -5.92 -42.86 -10.57
CA ASN A 354 -5.71 -43.85 -11.61
C ASN A 354 -4.22 -44.21 -11.79
N MET A 355 -3.30 -43.26 -11.63
CA MET A 355 -1.86 -43.50 -11.75
C MET A 355 -1.30 -44.28 -10.55
N TYR A 356 -1.88 -44.12 -9.36
CA TYR A 356 -1.46 -44.80 -8.13
C TYR A 356 -2.63 -45.56 -7.45
N PRO A 357 -3.13 -46.66 -8.06
CA PRO A 357 -4.35 -47.31 -7.59
C PRO A 357 -4.11 -48.07 -6.28
N SER A 358 -4.79 -47.74 -5.17
CA SER A 358 -4.52 -48.29 -3.81
C SER A 358 -3.20 -47.82 -3.18
N HIS A 359 -2.90 -46.53 -3.29
CA HIS A 359 -1.81 -45.89 -2.54
C HIS A 359 -2.11 -45.80 -1.03
N TYR A 360 -1.20 -45.22 -0.23
CA TYR A 360 -1.35 -45.10 1.23
C TYR A 360 -2.69 -44.47 1.62
N ASP A 361 -3.25 -44.82 2.78
CA ASP A 361 -4.38 -44.09 3.33
C ASP A 361 -4.00 -42.64 3.67
N MET A 362 -4.81 -41.68 3.23
CA MET A 362 -4.54 -40.24 3.40
C MET A 362 -4.32 -39.83 4.87
N TRP A 363 -5.05 -40.48 5.77
CA TRP A 363 -5.08 -40.17 7.21
C TRP A 363 -4.21 -41.11 8.06
N SER A 364 -3.46 -42.02 7.44
CA SER A 364 -2.52 -42.89 8.16
C SER A 364 -1.26 -42.10 8.56
N THR A 365 -0.65 -42.45 9.69
CA THR A 365 0.58 -41.81 10.22
C THR A 365 1.72 -41.79 9.21
N LYS A 366 1.81 -42.83 8.37
CA LYS A 366 2.78 -42.90 7.26
C LYS A 366 2.31 -42.13 6.02
N GLY A 367 1.00 -42.08 5.78
CA GLY A 367 0.38 -41.36 4.67
C GLY A 367 0.59 -39.84 4.72
N VAL A 368 0.52 -39.21 5.89
CA VAL A 368 0.66 -37.75 6.04
C VAL A 368 1.98 -37.21 5.46
N GLN A 369 3.04 -38.03 5.41
CA GLN A 369 4.32 -37.66 4.79
C GLN A 369 4.28 -37.64 3.25
N TYR A 370 3.47 -38.52 2.63
CA TYR A 370 3.31 -38.63 1.16
C TYR A 370 2.20 -37.75 0.60
N TRP A 371 1.08 -37.65 1.32
CA TRP A 371 -0.10 -36.90 0.93
C TRP A 371 0.13 -35.40 1.11
N ARG A 372 0.92 -34.85 0.19
CA ARG A 372 1.03 -33.40 -0.01
C ARG A 372 0.05 -33.01 -1.10
N ILE A 373 -0.87 -32.10 -0.77
CA ILE A 373 -1.82 -31.50 -1.74
C ILE A 373 -1.09 -31.02 -3.01
N TRP A 374 0.16 -30.55 -2.87
CA TRP A 374 1.02 -30.17 -3.98
C TRP A 374 1.29 -31.26 -5.00
N LYS A 375 1.43 -32.55 -4.61
CA LYS A 375 1.64 -33.64 -5.57
C LYS A 375 0.42 -33.78 -6.52
N ILE A 376 -0.79 -33.53 -6.00
CA ILE A 376 -2.04 -33.63 -6.75
C ILE A 376 -2.21 -32.47 -7.74
N ILE A 377 -1.86 -31.27 -7.30
CA ILE A 377 -2.09 -30.04 -8.08
C ILE A 377 -0.95 -29.77 -9.09
N SER A 378 0.28 -30.23 -8.82
CA SER A 378 1.45 -29.84 -9.62
C SER A 378 1.33 -30.27 -11.09
N LEU A 379 0.90 -31.50 -11.35
CA LEU A 379 0.84 -32.05 -12.70
C LEU A 379 -0.17 -31.30 -13.60
N PRO A 380 -1.46 -31.16 -13.22
CA PRO A 380 -2.41 -30.37 -14.02
C PRO A 380 -2.04 -28.88 -14.07
N TYR A 381 -1.41 -28.32 -13.04
CA TYR A 381 -0.98 -26.92 -13.04
C TYR A 381 0.04 -26.62 -14.15
N TRP A 382 1.10 -27.43 -14.26
CA TRP A 382 2.14 -27.22 -15.27
C TRP A 382 1.63 -27.48 -16.69
N GLN A 383 0.65 -28.38 -16.86
CA GLN A 383 -0.02 -28.63 -18.12
C GLN A 383 -0.70 -27.38 -18.71
N ILE A 384 -1.22 -26.47 -17.88
CA ILE A 384 -1.78 -25.18 -18.36
C ILE A 384 -0.73 -24.34 -19.10
N TYR A 385 0.54 -24.48 -18.72
CA TYR A 385 1.66 -23.75 -19.34
C TYR A 385 2.32 -24.52 -20.49
N GLY A 386 1.83 -25.72 -20.83
CA GLY A 386 2.30 -26.54 -21.95
C GLY A 386 3.26 -27.68 -21.59
N GLU A 387 3.61 -27.87 -20.32
CA GLU A 387 4.43 -28.99 -19.86
C GLU A 387 3.55 -30.24 -19.65
N LEU A 388 3.61 -31.19 -20.59
CA LEU A 388 2.67 -32.32 -20.64
C LEU A 388 3.06 -33.52 -19.76
N PHE A 389 4.34 -33.68 -19.39
CA PHE A 389 4.86 -34.82 -18.62
C PHE A 389 4.40 -36.20 -19.13
N LEU A 390 4.40 -36.40 -20.46
CA LEU A 390 3.90 -37.65 -21.08
C LEU A 390 4.64 -38.90 -20.59
N GLU A 391 5.95 -38.80 -20.37
CA GLU A 391 6.78 -39.92 -19.88
C GLU A 391 6.36 -40.39 -18.47
N GLU A 392 5.95 -39.44 -17.62
CA GLU A 392 5.47 -39.71 -16.27
C GLU A 392 4.06 -40.29 -16.31
N ILE A 393 3.17 -39.76 -17.15
CA ILE A 393 1.79 -40.25 -17.33
C ILE A 393 1.76 -41.66 -17.95
N GLN A 394 2.69 -41.96 -18.85
CA GLN A 394 2.76 -43.25 -19.53
C GLN A 394 3.47 -44.34 -18.72
N GLY A 395 4.06 -44.00 -17.56
CA GLY A 395 4.80 -44.96 -16.73
C GLY A 395 6.09 -45.47 -17.39
N ALA A 396 6.60 -44.75 -18.38
CA ALA A 396 7.79 -45.16 -19.16
C ALA A 396 9.08 -45.14 -18.31
N SER A 397 9.10 -44.33 -17.25
CA SER A 397 10.23 -44.19 -16.32
C SER A 397 10.36 -45.34 -15.31
N CYS A 398 9.37 -46.24 -15.22
CA CYS A 398 9.34 -47.32 -14.22
C CYS A 398 9.48 -48.74 -14.81
N SER A 399 9.55 -48.87 -16.14
CA SER A 399 9.64 -50.17 -16.81
C SER A 399 11.10 -50.51 -17.17
N PRO A 400 11.76 -51.48 -16.52
CA PRO A 400 13.00 -52.02 -17.07
C PRO A 400 12.73 -52.72 -18.41
N PRO A 401 13.70 -52.72 -19.35
CA PRO A 401 13.66 -53.65 -20.47
C PRO A 401 13.57 -55.10 -19.96
N PRO A 402 12.89 -56.00 -20.68
CA PRO A 402 12.72 -57.39 -20.24
C PRO A 402 14.09 -58.05 -20.03
N GLY A 403 14.39 -58.43 -18.78
CA GLY A 403 15.65 -59.09 -18.39
C GLY A 403 16.61 -58.28 -17.50
N GLN A 404 16.27 -57.06 -17.10
CA GLN A 404 17.08 -56.26 -16.16
C GLN A 404 16.36 -56.04 -14.81
N ASN A 405 16.95 -56.54 -13.73
CA ASN A 405 16.52 -56.19 -12.38
C ASN A 405 17.06 -54.78 -12.08
N ASN A 406 16.17 -53.83 -11.83
CA ASN A 406 16.52 -52.45 -11.50
C ASN A 406 17.39 -52.38 -10.24
N ALA A 407 18.71 -52.34 -10.40
CA ALA A 407 19.65 -52.20 -9.29
C ALA A 407 19.72 -50.77 -8.72
N ASN A 408 19.03 -49.78 -9.32
CA ASN A 408 18.97 -48.39 -8.85
C ASN A 408 17.51 -47.84 -8.81
N GLY A 409 16.52 -48.67 -8.48
CA GLY A 409 15.10 -48.30 -8.53
C GLY A 409 14.63 -47.47 -7.32
N THR A 410 14.24 -46.22 -7.55
CA THR A 410 13.60 -45.34 -6.55
C THR A 410 12.11 -45.62 -6.37
N CYS A 411 11.53 -46.54 -7.15
CA CYS A 411 10.14 -46.95 -7.03
C CYS A 411 9.94 -48.47 -7.15
N THR A 412 8.89 -49.00 -6.52
CA THR A 412 8.50 -50.42 -6.64
C THR A 412 6.98 -50.61 -6.77
N PHE A 413 6.54 -51.71 -7.40
CA PHE A 413 5.13 -52.12 -7.45
C PHE A 413 4.71 -52.95 -6.22
N VAL A 414 5.68 -53.48 -5.47
CA VAL A 414 5.43 -54.39 -4.33
C VAL A 414 4.95 -53.59 -3.12
N ARG A 415 3.70 -53.83 -2.71
CA ARG A 415 3.02 -53.14 -1.59
C ARG A 415 3.85 -53.05 -0.31
N THR A 416 4.43 -54.16 0.10
CA THR A 416 5.17 -54.26 1.37
C THR A 416 6.48 -53.47 1.38
N GLU A 417 7.06 -53.19 0.21
CA GLU A 417 8.34 -52.49 0.12
C GLU A 417 8.16 -50.99 0.27
N TRP A 418 7.21 -50.41 -0.47
CA TRP A 418 6.89 -48.98 -0.30
C TRP A 418 6.18 -48.73 1.03
N GLU A 419 5.29 -49.60 1.54
CA GLU A 419 4.64 -49.36 2.84
C GLU A 419 5.60 -49.30 4.05
N ASN A 420 6.73 -49.99 3.96
CA ASN A 420 7.71 -50.08 5.04
C ASN A 420 8.85 -49.08 4.91
N ASN A 421 9.28 -48.76 3.68
CA ASN A 421 10.38 -47.86 3.42
C ASN A 421 9.90 -46.52 2.88
N PRO A 422 10.06 -45.42 3.64
CA PRO A 422 9.54 -44.16 3.20
C PRO A 422 10.30 -43.51 2.01
N GLU A 423 11.47 -44.05 1.68
CA GLU A 423 12.32 -43.55 0.59
C GLU A 423 11.97 -44.18 -0.77
N ILE A 424 11.15 -45.22 -0.78
CA ILE A 424 10.74 -45.95 -1.98
C ILE A 424 9.32 -45.54 -2.33
N GLU A 425 9.14 -44.85 -3.44
CA GLU A 425 7.81 -44.46 -3.92
C GLU A 425 7.14 -45.60 -4.70
N ARG A 426 5.82 -45.56 -4.82
CA ARG A 426 5.12 -46.50 -5.69
C ARG A 426 5.33 -46.09 -7.15
N CYS A 427 5.61 -47.06 -8.03
CA CYS A 427 5.70 -46.78 -9.46
C CYS A 427 4.33 -46.44 -10.07
N VAL A 428 4.33 -45.59 -11.10
CA VAL A 428 3.14 -45.21 -11.85
C VAL A 428 2.66 -46.37 -12.71
N GLU A 429 1.35 -46.60 -12.74
CA GLU A 429 0.70 -47.54 -13.66
C GLU A 429 0.12 -46.80 -14.88
N TYR A 430 0.29 -47.38 -16.07
CA TYR A 430 -0.31 -46.87 -17.30
C TYR A 430 -1.83 -47.07 -17.28
N ASP A 431 -2.57 -45.98 -17.45
CA ASP A 431 -4.02 -46.00 -17.66
C ASP A 431 -4.39 -45.11 -18.87
N TRP A 432 -5.14 -45.70 -19.81
CA TRP A 432 -5.62 -45.02 -21.01
C TRP A 432 -6.61 -43.89 -20.68
N ALA A 433 -7.35 -43.99 -19.56
CA ALA A 433 -8.30 -42.96 -19.14
C ALA A 433 -7.59 -41.65 -18.79
N VAL A 434 -6.42 -41.74 -18.13
CA VAL A 434 -5.60 -40.57 -17.75
C VAL A 434 -5.14 -39.82 -19.00
N LEU A 435 -4.73 -40.54 -20.05
CA LEU A 435 -4.30 -39.94 -21.31
C LEU A 435 -5.44 -39.21 -22.04
N ILE A 436 -6.63 -39.81 -22.09
CA ILE A 436 -7.81 -39.18 -22.72
C ILE A 436 -8.20 -37.91 -21.93
N ILE A 437 -8.22 -38.00 -20.60
CA ILE A 437 -8.60 -36.87 -19.76
C ILE A 437 -7.56 -35.76 -19.83
N ALA A 438 -6.27 -36.09 -19.96
CA ALA A 438 -5.23 -35.11 -20.22
C ALA A 438 -5.44 -34.38 -21.55
N ALA A 439 -5.81 -35.09 -22.62
CA ALA A 439 -6.12 -34.46 -23.90
C ALA A 439 -7.33 -33.52 -23.81
N ILE A 440 -8.41 -33.95 -23.15
CA ILE A 440 -9.62 -33.14 -22.93
C ILE A 440 -9.30 -31.93 -22.05
N TYR A 441 -8.53 -32.13 -20.98
CA TYR A 441 -8.11 -31.08 -20.06
C TYR A 441 -7.33 -30.00 -20.80
N MET A 442 -6.30 -30.38 -21.55
CA MET A 442 -5.48 -29.46 -22.34
C MET A 442 -6.30 -28.67 -23.37
N LEU A 443 -7.29 -29.32 -24.00
CA LEU A 443 -8.19 -28.64 -24.91
C LEU A 443 -9.02 -27.58 -24.18
N ILE A 444 -9.68 -27.95 -23.09
CA ILE A 444 -10.56 -27.04 -22.33
C ILE A 444 -9.75 -25.90 -21.70
N THR A 445 -8.61 -26.19 -21.06
CA THR A 445 -7.81 -25.16 -20.40
C THR A 445 -7.20 -24.20 -21.41
N ASN A 446 -6.51 -24.71 -22.43
CA ASN A 446 -5.73 -23.85 -23.32
C ASN A 446 -6.58 -23.18 -24.41
N LEU A 447 -7.63 -23.83 -24.94
CA LEU A 447 -8.47 -23.22 -25.97
C LEU A 447 -9.60 -22.37 -25.38
N LEU A 448 -10.18 -22.77 -24.24
CA LEU A 448 -11.33 -22.08 -23.66
C LEU A 448 -10.92 -21.21 -22.48
N LEU A 449 -10.40 -21.79 -21.39
CA LEU A 449 -10.25 -21.06 -20.12
C LEU A 449 -9.17 -19.97 -20.20
N VAL A 450 -7.98 -20.28 -20.71
CA VAL A 450 -6.88 -19.31 -20.85
C VAL A 450 -7.27 -18.19 -21.81
N ASN A 451 -7.88 -18.51 -22.96
CA ASN A 451 -8.33 -17.51 -23.93
C ASN A 451 -9.45 -16.61 -23.39
N LEU A 452 -10.36 -17.16 -22.59
CA LEU A 452 -11.39 -16.38 -21.90
C LEU A 452 -10.78 -15.46 -20.85
N ILE A 453 -9.78 -15.92 -20.07
CA ILE A 453 -9.04 -15.08 -19.12
C ILE A 453 -8.37 -13.92 -19.85
N ILE A 454 -7.70 -14.19 -20.97
CA ILE A 454 -7.03 -13.16 -21.77
C ILE A 454 -8.05 -12.11 -22.25
N ALA A 455 -9.19 -12.56 -22.81
CA ALA A 455 -10.23 -11.64 -23.28
C ALA A 455 -10.84 -10.77 -22.16
N LEU A 456 -11.12 -11.37 -21.00
CA LEU A 456 -11.60 -10.64 -19.82
C LEU A 456 -10.56 -9.64 -19.32
N PHE A 457 -9.29 -10.04 -19.29
CA PHE A 457 -8.20 -9.16 -18.90
C PHE A 457 -8.05 -7.97 -19.85
N THR A 458 -8.16 -8.17 -21.17
CA THR A 458 -8.12 -7.08 -22.15
C THR A 458 -9.27 -6.09 -21.94
N SER A 459 -10.51 -6.56 -21.78
CA SER A 459 -11.65 -5.67 -21.55
C SER A 459 -11.51 -4.87 -20.25
N ARG A 460 -11.00 -5.49 -19.20
CA ARG A 460 -10.83 -4.83 -17.89
C ARG A 460 -9.62 -3.92 -17.87
N PHE A 461 -8.59 -4.23 -18.64
CA PHE A 461 -7.45 -3.37 -18.86
C PHE A 461 -7.87 -2.01 -19.41
N GLU A 462 -8.71 -2.00 -20.45
CA GLU A 462 -9.18 -0.77 -21.09
C GLU A 462 -10.05 0.10 -20.17
N GLU A 463 -10.84 -0.52 -19.29
CA GLU A 463 -11.66 0.19 -18.30
C GLU A 463 -10.78 0.80 -17.21
N VAL A 464 -9.92 -0.01 -16.58
CA VAL A 464 -9.03 0.44 -15.50
C VAL A 464 -8.03 1.48 -15.99
N GLN A 465 -7.56 1.40 -17.23
CA GLN A 465 -6.63 2.37 -17.80
C GLN A 465 -7.24 3.78 -17.88
N LYS A 466 -8.55 3.92 -18.08
CA LYS A 466 -9.22 5.24 -18.11
C LYS A 466 -9.21 5.91 -16.74
N ASP A 467 -9.25 5.12 -15.67
CA ASP A 467 -9.33 5.58 -14.29
C ASP A 467 -7.97 5.60 -13.57
N SER A 468 -6.97 4.87 -14.09
CA SER A 468 -5.67 4.69 -13.42
C SER A 468 -4.93 5.99 -13.16
N ASP A 469 -5.06 6.98 -14.05
CA ASP A 469 -4.41 8.27 -13.90
C ASP A 469 -5.03 9.10 -12.76
N ARG A 470 -6.36 9.00 -12.59
CA ARG A 470 -7.07 9.69 -11.50
C ARG A 470 -6.71 9.06 -10.16
N LEU A 471 -6.69 7.72 -10.11
CA LEU A 471 -6.26 6.97 -8.93
C LEU A 471 -4.81 7.26 -8.57
N TRP A 472 -3.90 7.31 -9.55
CA TRP A 472 -2.49 7.63 -9.31
C TRP A 472 -2.33 9.02 -8.69
N LYS A 473 -3.01 10.04 -9.22
CA LYS A 473 -3.03 11.40 -8.66
C LYS A 473 -3.54 11.45 -7.23
N PHE A 474 -4.53 10.64 -6.88
CA PHE A 474 -5.03 10.49 -5.51
C PHE A 474 -4.00 9.81 -4.59
N TRP A 475 -3.41 8.68 -5.01
CA TRP A 475 -2.40 7.96 -4.24
C TRP A 475 -1.13 8.77 -4.01
N ARG A 476 -0.76 9.60 -4.99
CA ARG A 476 0.37 10.53 -4.92
C ARG A 476 0.30 11.46 -3.70
N TYR A 477 -0.89 11.94 -3.33
CA TYR A 477 -1.08 12.74 -2.12
C TYR A 477 -0.57 12.00 -0.87
N SER A 478 -0.96 10.73 -0.73
CA SER A 478 -0.60 9.89 0.43
C SER A 478 0.92 9.77 0.59
N ILE A 479 1.60 9.56 -0.53
CA ILE A 479 3.05 9.38 -0.56
C ILE A 479 3.75 10.69 -0.22
N ILE A 480 3.38 11.80 -0.87
CA ILE A 480 4.00 13.12 -0.63
C ILE A 480 3.84 13.51 0.84
N MET A 481 2.64 13.34 1.39
CA MET A 481 2.38 13.66 2.79
C MET A 481 3.14 12.73 3.75
N LYS A 482 3.34 11.45 3.40
CA LYS A 482 4.19 10.52 4.17
C LYS A 482 5.63 11.01 4.23
N TYR A 483 6.22 11.42 3.11
CA TYR A 483 7.62 11.85 3.03
C TYR A 483 7.88 13.31 3.42
N ARG A 484 6.83 14.14 3.62
CA ARG A 484 6.96 15.54 4.07
C ARG A 484 7.71 15.67 5.40
N ASN A 485 7.46 14.76 6.34
CA ASN A 485 8.03 14.81 7.69
C ASN A 485 8.91 13.59 8.04
N ARG A 486 9.13 12.69 7.07
CA ARG A 486 9.87 11.44 7.26
C ARG A 486 11.37 11.71 7.23
N ASP A 487 12.14 10.95 7.99
CA ASP A 487 13.60 10.91 7.83
C ASP A 487 14.02 9.70 6.98
N PRO A 488 15.09 9.81 6.19
CA PRO A 488 15.59 8.67 5.42
C PRO A 488 16.18 7.60 6.36
N VAL A 489 15.67 6.38 6.29
CA VAL A 489 16.26 5.20 6.97
C VAL A 489 17.62 4.83 6.33
N PRO A 490 18.71 4.54 7.08
CA PRO A 490 18.80 4.41 8.54
C PRO A 490 19.22 5.68 9.31
N LEU A 491 19.33 6.83 8.63
CA LEU A 491 19.74 8.09 9.26
C LEU A 491 18.76 8.56 10.36
N ASN A 492 17.53 8.06 10.34
CA ASN A 492 16.54 8.30 11.38
C ASN A 492 17.03 7.93 12.79
N LEU A 493 17.86 6.88 12.96
CA LEU A 493 18.43 6.49 14.25
C LEU A 493 19.25 7.61 14.91
N LEU A 494 19.90 8.46 14.10
CA LEU A 494 20.70 9.58 14.59
C LEU A 494 19.84 10.79 14.96
N PHE A 495 18.76 11.04 14.22
CA PHE A 495 17.91 12.23 14.38
C PHE A 495 16.73 12.05 15.35
N LEU A 496 16.32 10.80 15.60
CA LEU A 496 15.21 10.45 16.51
C LEU A 496 15.36 11.03 17.92
N PRO A 497 16.52 10.91 18.61
CA PRO A 497 16.70 11.45 19.96
C PRO A 497 16.51 12.97 20.00
N TRP A 498 17.05 13.69 19.01
CA TRP A 498 16.96 15.13 18.93
C TRP A 498 15.53 15.63 18.67
N LYS A 499 14.78 14.92 17.80
CA LYS A 499 13.36 15.23 17.54
C LYS A 499 12.50 15.03 18.79
N LEU A 500 12.73 13.97 19.57
CA LEU A 500 11.97 13.71 20.80
C LEU A 500 12.17 14.80 21.86
N ILE A 501 13.40 15.27 22.02
CA ILE A 501 13.75 16.37 22.92
C ILE A 501 13.04 17.66 22.48
N ARG A 502 13.09 17.99 21.18
CA ARG A 502 12.46 19.20 20.62
C ARG A 502 10.93 19.21 20.78
N THR A 503 10.28 18.06 20.61
CA THR A 503 8.81 17.97 20.78
C THR A 503 8.35 18.18 22.23
N ASN A 504 9.16 17.81 23.21
CA ASN A 504 8.84 18.06 24.63
C ASN A 504 8.99 19.56 25.00
N CYS A 505 9.88 20.31 24.35
CA CYS A 505 10.07 21.73 24.61
C CYS A 505 8.99 22.64 23.98
N MET A 506 8.43 22.29 22.81
CA MET A 506 7.41 23.15 22.14
C MET A 506 6.03 23.13 22.81
N CYS A 507 5.78 22.20 23.74
CA CYS A 507 4.54 22.19 24.53
C CYS A 507 4.44 23.34 25.56
N ASN A 508 5.52 24.10 25.80
CA ASN A 508 5.54 25.19 26.77
C ASN A 508 5.38 26.61 26.16
N GLY A 509 5.14 26.74 24.85
CA GLY A 509 5.29 28.03 24.16
C GLY A 509 4.27 28.36 23.05
N GLN A 510 2.97 28.08 23.22
CA GLN A 510 1.95 28.60 22.29
C GLN A 510 1.24 29.84 22.85
N VAL A 511 1.81 31.02 22.59
CA VAL A 511 1.10 32.31 22.64
C VAL A 511 1.54 33.16 21.43
N LYS A 512 0.56 33.66 20.65
CA LYS A 512 0.61 34.68 19.56
C LYS A 512 0.88 34.19 18.14
N GLY A 513 -0.20 34.02 17.37
CA GLY A 513 -0.19 33.89 15.91
C GLY A 513 -1.55 34.18 15.25
N GLY A 514 -2.37 35.05 15.85
CA GLY A 514 -3.76 35.27 15.43
C GLY A 514 -4.00 36.34 14.37
N ASN A 515 -3.06 37.25 14.12
CA ASN A 515 -3.39 38.51 13.44
C ASN A 515 -3.28 38.48 11.90
N VAL A 516 -2.57 37.52 11.29
CA VAL A 516 -2.36 37.49 9.82
C VAL A 516 -3.47 36.73 9.07
N ILE A 517 -4.20 35.84 9.75
CA ILE A 517 -5.25 35.00 9.14
C ILE A 517 -6.57 35.78 8.95
N GLN A 518 -6.79 36.82 9.75
CA GLN A 518 -8.06 37.57 9.78
C GLN A 518 -8.19 38.57 8.62
N GLU A 519 -7.07 39.07 8.08
CA GLU A 519 -7.08 39.95 6.90
C GLU A 519 -7.34 39.19 5.59
N ALA A 520 -6.86 37.94 5.46
CA ALA A 520 -7.13 37.09 4.30
C ALA A 520 -8.61 36.64 4.22
N GLN A 521 -9.24 36.36 5.37
CA GLN A 521 -10.65 35.95 5.44
C GLN A 521 -11.63 37.08 5.09
N ASN A 522 -11.29 38.34 5.43
CA ASN A 522 -12.12 39.49 5.09
C ASN A 522 -12.05 39.85 3.59
N LEU A 523 -10.90 39.60 2.93
CA LEU A 523 -10.75 39.79 1.48
C LEU A 523 -11.53 38.73 0.68
N HIS A 524 -11.54 37.47 1.16
CA HIS A 524 -12.26 36.35 0.54
C HIS A 524 -13.79 36.53 0.59
N ALA A 525 -14.34 36.99 1.73
CA ALA A 525 -15.78 37.24 1.86
C ALA A 525 -16.30 38.34 0.91
N VAL A 526 -15.46 39.33 0.58
CA VAL A 526 -15.81 40.43 -0.33
C VAL A 526 -15.70 40.01 -1.80
N LYS A 527 -14.69 39.19 -2.17
CA LYS A 527 -14.52 38.72 -3.55
C LYS A 527 -15.55 37.67 -3.98
N CYS A 528 -15.93 36.73 -3.10
CA CYS A 528 -16.97 35.74 -3.43
C CYS A 528 -18.36 36.37 -3.66
N LEU A 529 -18.67 37.50 -3.01
CA LEU A 529 -19.89 38.27 -3.28
C LEU A 529 -19.85 38.98 -4.64
N TYR A 530 -18.66 39.37 -5.10
CA TYR A 530 -18.49 40.04 -6.40
C TYR A 530 -18.64 39.08 -7.59
N ILE A 531 -18.18 37.83 -7.46
CA ILE A 531 -18.27 36.79 -8.51
C ILE A 531 -19.70 36.26 -8.70
N GLN A 532 -20.53 36.28 -7.65
CA GLN A 532 -21.95 35.91 -7.77
C GLN A 532 -22.81 37.01 -8.42
N SER A 533 -22.43 38.28 -8.29
CA SER A 533 -23.15 39.43 -8.89
C SER A 533 -23.07 39.43 -10.42
N THR A 534 -21.93 39.01 -10.99
CA THR A 534 -21.65 39.07 -12.43
C THR A 534 -22.19 37.89 -13.25
N LYS A 535 -22.74 36.85 -12.59
CA LYS A 535 -23.40 35.71 -13.26
C LYS A 535 -24.93 35.72 -13.14
N THR A 536 -25.50 36.74 -12.51
CA THR A 536 -26.97 36.94 -12.39
C THR A 536 -27.49 38.13 -13.21
N THR A 537 -26.71 38.59 -14.20
CA THR A 537 -27.16 39.53 -15.25
C THR A 537 -27.11 38.87 -16.61
#